data_AF-A0A0F8XWT5-F1
#
_entry.id   AF-A0A0F8XWT5-F1
#
_cell.length_a   1.000
_cell.length_b   1.000
_cell.length_c   1.000
_cell.angle_alpha   90.00
_cell.angle_beta   90.00
_cell.angle_gamma   90.00
#
_symmetry.space_group_name_H-M   'P 1'
#
loop_
_entity.id
_entity.type
_entity.pdbx_description
1 polymer ?
#
loop_
_entity_poly.entity_id
_entity_poly.type
_entity_poly.pdbx_seq_one_letter_code
_entity_poly.pdbx_strand_id
1 'polypeptide(L)'
;MKFLVDSMLGKLARFLRIFGYDTVYANDLVGYFNLNPVPDDKLRLYAKKNNRHIITKDELLYKGYIEKSFYLKGEGIYNYLNQLKKTLKVNFEFKIAEARCSICNSRLKKIKNKSVIKDFVLKESFNNYNEFFECVNLHCNKIYWEGSHITDIKNRLENDSAVL
;
A
#
# COMPACT_ATOMS: atom_id res chain seq x y z
N MET A 1 8.69 -8.76 -0.22
CA MET A 1 7.57 -9.33 0.58
C MET A 1 6.25 -8.92 -0.07
N LYS A 2 5.18 -9.74 0.03
CA LYS A 2 3.83 -9.41 -0.50
C LYS A 2 2.79 -9.48 0.61
N PHE A 3 1.80 -8.60 0.57
CA PHE A 3 0.77 -8.49 1.61
C PHE A 3 -0.64 -8.70 1.05
N LEU A 4 -1.52 -9.21 1.91
CA LEU A 4 -2.97 -9.08 1.86
C LEU A 4 -3.39 -8.35 3.13
N VAL A 5 -4.07 -7.22 3.00
CA VAL A 5 -4.50 -6.37 4.12
C VAL A 5 -6.02 -6.47 4.26
N ASP A 6 -6.52 -6.66 5.48
CA ASP A 6 -7.97 -6.74 5.75
C ASP A 6 -8.73 -5.46 5.34
N SER A 7 -10.07 -5.54 5.30
CA SER A 7 -10.98 -4.46 4.88
C SER A 7 -11.06 -3.25 5.83
N MET A 8 -10.60 -3.36 7.08
CA MET A 8 -10.53 -2.27 8.05
C MET A 8 -9.23 -1.45 7.91
N LEU A 9 -8.24 -1.97 7.19
CA LEU A 9 -6.88 -1.45 7.14
C LEU A 9 -6.53 -0.79 5.80
N GLY A 10 -7.52 -0.22 5.10
CA GLY A 10 -7.33 0.38 3.77
C GLY A 10 -6.25 1.48 3.72
N LYS A 11 -6.10 2.30 4.77
CA LYS A 11 -5.02 3.30 4.85
C LYS A 11 -3.64 2.64 4.89
N LEU A 12 -3.50 1.53 5.63
CA LEU A 12 -2.26 0.77 5.70
C LEU A 12 -1.91 0.14 4.35
N ALA A 13 -2.89 -0.43 3.65
CA ALA A 13 -2.69 -0.96 2.30
C ALA A 13 -2.13 0.10 1.35
N ARG A 14 -2.66 1.33 1.40
CA ARG A 14 -2.16 2.47 0.60
C ARG A 14 -0.71 2.81 0.93
N PHE A 15 -0.34 2.88 2.20
CA PHE A 15 1.04 3.19 2.62
C PHE A 15 2.01 2.11 2.16
N LEU A 16 1.67 0.84 2.35
CA LEU A 16 2.52 -0.27 1.90
C LEU A 16 2.78 -0.21 0.38
N ARG A 17 1.77 0.13 -0.41
CA ARG A 17 1.92 0.33 -1.87
C ARG A 17 2.84 1.50 -2.21
N ILE A 18 2.69 2.63 -1.51
CA ILE A 18 3.54 3.82 -1.68
C ILE A 18 5.01 3.46 -1.40
N PHE A 19 5.27 2.64 -0.38
CA PHE A 19 6.60 2.12 -0.06
C PHE A 19 7.04 0.93 -0.91
N GLY A 20 6.34 0.64 -2.02
CA GLY A 20 6.76 -0.34 -3.03
C GLY A 20 6.34 -1.79 -2.77
N TYR A 21 5.65 -2.07 -1.66
CA TYR A 21 5.19 -3.43 -1.36
C TYR A 21 3.95 -3.81 -2.16
N ASP A 22 4.02 -4.95 -2.85
CA ASP A 22 2.86 -5.57 -3.51
C ASP A 22 1.82 -5.97 -2.45
N THR A 23 0.76 -5.17 -2.37
CA THR A 23 -0.23 -5.21 -1.30
C THR A 23 -1.63 -5.24 -1.87
N VAL A 24 -2.27 -6.40 -1.79
CA VAL A 24 -3.69 -6.55 -2.08
C VAL A 24 -4.48 -6.12 -0.86
N TYR A 25 -5.50 -5.31 -1.05
CA TYR A 25 -6.46 -4.96 -0.02
C TYR A 25 -7.70 -5.85 -0.19
N ALA A 26 -8.33 -6.29 0.90
CA ALA A 26 -9.46 -7.22 0.84
C ALA A 26 -10.56 -6.74 -0.13
N ASN A 27 -10.86 -5.44 -0.15
CA ASN A 27 -11.90 -4.92 -1.05
C ASN A 27 -11.49 -4.94 -2.53
N ASP A 28 -10.19 -5.03 -2.87
CA ASP A 28 -9.75 -5.23 -4.26
C ASP A 28 -10.22 -6.58 -4.82
N LEU A 29 -10.52 -7.54 -3.94
CA LEU A 29 -10.91 -8.90 -4.29
C LEU A 29 -12.43 -9.08 -4.43
N VAL A 30 -13.23 -8.04 -4.16
CA VAL A 30 -14.70 -8.10 -4.30
C VAL A 30 -15.09 -8.49 -5.72
N GLY A 31 -14.53 -7.83 -6.73
CA GLY A 31 -14.80 -8.17 -8.14
C GLY A 31 -14.21 -9.52 -8.56
N TYR A 32 -13.10 -9.94 -7.95
CA TYR A 32 -12.45 -11.23 -8.24
C TYR A 32 -13.29 -12.42 -7.74
N PHE A 33 -13.90 -12.30 -6.55
CA PHE A 33 -14.73 -13.34 -5.96
C PHE A 33 -16.22 -13.17 -6.23
N ASN A 34 -16.64 -12.01 -6.72
CA ASN A 34 -18.04 -11.59 -6.81
C ASN A 34 -18.77 -11.70 -5.46
N LEU A 35 -18.10 -11.29 -4.38
CA LEU A 35 -18.59 -11.36 -2.99
C LEU A 35 -18.24 -10.06 -2.26
N ASN A 36 -19.20 -9.50 -1.52
CA ASN A 36 -19.00 -8.30 -0.71
C ASN A 36 -19.76 -8.43 0.65
N PRO A 37 -19.05 -8.56 1.79
CA PRO A 37 -17.60 -8.64 1.91
C PRO A 37 -17.04 -9.98 1.38
N VAL A 38 -15.73 -9.99 1.08
CA VAL A 38 -15.03 -11.24 0.76
C VAL A 38 -14.83 -12.04 2.07
N PRO A 39 -15.31 -13.28 2.17
CA PRO A 39 -15.16 -14.09 3.38
C PRO A 39 -13.71 -14.46 3.73
N ASP A 40 -13.43 -14.65 5.01
CA ASP A 40 -12.09 -14.93 5.53
C ASP A 40 -11.45 -16.20 4.94
N ASP A 41 -12.21 -17.26 4.70
CA ASP A 41 -11.71 -18.49 4.07
C ASP A 41 -11.21 -18.21 2.64
N LYS A 42 -11.89 -17.34 1.89
CA LYS A 42 -11.45 -16.90 0.56
C LYS A 42 -10.20 -16.03 0.65
N LEU A 43 -10.12 -15.12 1.62
CA LEU A 43 -8.92 -14.30 1.85
C LEU A 43 -7.71 -15.17 2.18
N ARG A 44 -7.87 -16.15 3.08
CA ARG A 44 -6.80 -17.12 3.42
C ARG A 44 -6.37 -17.94 2.21
N LEU A 45 -7.33 -18.48 1.46
CA LEU A 45 -7.04 -19.25 0.24
C LEU A 45 -6.27 -18.41 -0.78
N TYR A 46 -6.69 -17.15 -1.00
CA TYR A 46 -6.01 -16.23 -1.89
C TYR A 46 -4.60 -15.91 -1.40
N ALA A 47 -4.43 -15.62 -0.10
CA ALA A 47 -3.13 -15.32 0.49
C ALA A 47 -2.17 -16.51 0.35
N LYS A 48 -2.62 -17.73 0.65
CA LYS A 48 -1.84 -18.96 0.49
C LYS A 48 -1.45 -19.20 -0.96
N LYS A 49 -2.41 -19.17 -1.88
CA LYS A 49 -2.17 -19.37 -3.32
C LYS A 49 -1.18 -18.36 -3.91
N ASN A 50 -1.23 -17.10 -3.44
CA ASN A 50 -0.41 -16.01 -3.96
C ASN A 50 0.82 -15.68 -3.10
N ASN A 51 1.13 -16.54 -2.11
CA ASN A 51 2.27 -16.40 -1.21
C ASN A 51 2.32 -15.05 -0.44
N ARG A 52 1.17 -14.53 0.00
CA ARG A 52 1.04 -13.23 0.69
C ARG A 52 0.97 -13.39 2.21
N HIS A 53 1.57 -12.44 2.94
CA HIS A 53 1.36 -12.29 4.38
C HIS A 53 0.03 -11.57 4.62
N ILE A 54 -0.83 -12.12 5.48
CA ILE A 54 -2.05 -11.43 5.90
C ILE A 54 -1.70 -10.42 6.99
N ILE A 55 -2.19 -9.19 6.87
CA ILE A 55 -2.15 -8.19 7.95
C ILE A 55 -3.59 -7.89 8.34
N THR A 56 -3.92 -8.08 9.61
CA THR A 56 -5.31 -8.03 10.07
C THR A 56 -5.42 -7.50 11.51
N LYS A 57 -6.57 -6.91 11.84
CA LYS A 57 -7.02 -6.70 13.23
C LYS A 57 -8.12 -7.70 13.65
N ASP A 58 -8.56 -8.55 12.74
CA ASP A 58 -9.48 -9.65 13.02
C ASP A 58 -8.71 -10.85 13.58
N GLU A 59 -9.05 -11.24 14.81
CA GLU A 59 -8.41 -12.36 15.52
C GLU A 59 -8.74 -13.72 14.90
N LEU A 60 -9.95 -13.91 14.37
CA LEU A 60 -10.35 -15.16 13.72
C LEU A 60 -9.61 -15.34 12.40
N LEU A 61 -9.49 -14.28 11.59
CA LEU A 61 -8.70 -14.30 10.37
C LEU A 61 -7.22 -14.61 10.65
N TYR A 62 -6.65 -13.99 11.69
CA TYR A 62 -5.28 -14.26 12.14
C TYR A 62 -5.09 -15.73 12.58
N LYS A 63 -5.93 -16.22 13.50
CA LYS A 63 -5.84 -17.61 14.00
C LYS A 63 -6.03 -18.65 12.90
N GLY A 64 -6.82 -18.33 11.87
CA GLY A 64 -7.06 -19.22 10.74
C GLY A 64 -5.88 -19.39 9.77
N TYR A 65 -4.83 -18.55 9.86
CA TYR A 65 -3.63 -18.63 8.99
C TYR A 65 -2.39 -18.08 9.72
N ILE A 66 -2.14 -18.58 10.92
CA ILE A 66 -1.15 -18.03 11.86
C ILE A 66 0.28 -18.06 11.33
N GLU A 67 0.62 -19.02 10.47
CA GLU A 67 1.98 -19.21 9.93
C GLU A 67 2.44 -18.04 9.05
N LYS A 68 1.48 -17.32 8.45
CA LYS A 68 1.78 -16.22 7.53
C LYS A 68 0.78 -15.08 7.66
N SER A 69 0.41 -14.79 8.90
CA SER A 69 -0.39 -13.62 9.24
C SER A 69 0.26 -12.80 10.35
N PHE A 70 -0.12 -11.54 10.43
CA PHE A 70 0.35 -10.59 11.42
C PHE A 70 -0.84 -9.85 12.00
N TYR A 71 -1.06 -10.04 13.30
CA TYR A 71 -2.12 -9.38 14.05
C TYR A 71 -1.64 -8.03 14.58
N LEU A 72 -2.31 -6.96 14.17
CA LEU A 72 -2.00 -5.59 14.60
C LEU A 72 -2.63 -5.29 15.96
N LYS A 73 -1.85 -4.67 16.84
CA LYS A 73 -2.30 -4.23 18.17
C LYS A 73 -2.49 -2.72 18.22
N GLY A 74 -3.45 -2.26 19.02
CA GLY A 74 -3.71 -0.84 19.25
C GLY A 74 -4.26 -0.10 18.02
N GLU A 75 -4.01 1.21 17.97
CA GLU A 75 -4.57 2.12 16.97
C GLU A 75 -3.52 3.01 16.33
N GLY A 76 -3.87 3.62 15.19
CA GLY A 76 -3.02 4.58 14.48
C GLY A 76 -2.11 3.96 13.42
N ILE A 77 -2.04 4.63 12.27
CA ILE A 77 -1.28 4.16 11.09
C ILE A 77 0.22 4.02 11.38
N TYR A 78 0.83 4.95 12.12
CA TYR A 78 2.27 4.92 12.39
C TYR A 78 2.65 3.83 13.38
N ASN A 79 1.80 3.57 14.39
CA ASN A 79 1.91 2.40 15.25
C ASN A 79 1.89 1.09 14.44
N TYR A 80 0.96 0.97 13.48
CA TYR A 80 0.90 -0.21 12.61
C TYR A 80 2.14 -0.39 11.74
N LEU A 81 2.62 0.68 11.11
CA LEU A 81 3.85 0.65 10.32
C LEU A 81 5.05 0.26 11.20
N ASN A 82 5.18 0.83 12.40
CA ASN A 82 6.26 0.48 13.32
C ASN A 82 6.23 -0.98 13.77
N GLN A 83 5.04 -1.56 14.00
CA GLN A 83 4.90 -3.00 14.27
C GLN A 83 5.42 -3.86 13.11
N LEU A 84 5.09 -3.49 11.86
CA LEU A 84 5.58 -4.20 10.66
C LEU A 84 7.10 -4.03 10.48
N LYS A 85 7.65 -2.84 10.72
CA LYS A 85 9.10 -2.57 10.69
C LYS A 85 9.84 -3.44 11.70
N LYS A 86 9.36 -3.50 12.96
CA LYS A 86 10.01 -4.25 14.04
C LYS A 86 9.92 -5.77 13.83
N THR A 87 8.74 -6.26 13.47
CA THR A 87 8.45 -7.71 13.46
C THR A 87 8.75 -8.36 12.12
N LEU A 88 8.31 -7.75 11.02
CA LEU A 88 8.49 -8.29 9.67
C LEU A 88 9.73 -7.71 8.95
N LYS A 89 10.51 -6.85 9.63
CA LYS A 89 11.71 -6.18 9.08
C LYS A 89 11.42 -5.43 7.78
N VAL A 90 10.23 -4.85 7.69
CA VAL A 90 9.80 -4.02 6.55
C VAL A 90 10.56 -2.69 6.58
N ASN A 91 11.21 -2.34 5.47
CA ASN A 91 11.86 -1.05 5.26
C ASN A 91 10.88 -0.04 4.62
N PHE A 92 10.82 1.17 5.14
CA PHE A 92 9.99 2.27 4.62
C PHE A 92 10.82 3.38 3.96
N GLU A 93 11.95 3.01 3.36
CA GLU A 93 12.67 3.88 2.45
C GLU A 93 11.81 4.10 1.18
N PHE A 94 11.42 5.35 0.93
CA PHE A 94 10.62 5.67 -0.25
C PHE A 94 11.51 5.85 -1.47
N LYS A 95 11.13 5.15 -2.55
CA LYS A 95 11.64 5.33 -3.91
C LYS A 95 10.47 5.29 -4.88
N ILE A 96 10.14 6.42 -5.52
CA ILE A 96 8.96 6.50 -6.39
C ILE A 96 9.01 5.51 -7.57
N ALA A 97 10.21 5.15 -8.04
CA ALA A 97 10.41 4.16 -9.10
C ALA A 97 10.02 2.73 -8.69
N GLU A 98 10.04 2.43 -7.39
CA GLU A 98 9.65 1.13 -6.83
C GLU A 98 8.22 1.14 -6.28
N ALA A 99 7.65 2.34 -6.09
CA ALA A 99 6.30 2.52 -5.59
C ALA A 99 5.25 1.87 -6.51
N ARG A 100 4.11 1.54 -5.90
CA ARG A 100 2.95 0.97 -6.58
C ARG A 100 1.79 1.95 -6.46
N CYS A 101 0.87 1.88 -7.42
CA CYS A 101 -0.35 2.65 -7.41
C CYS A 101 -1.08 2.42 -6.08
N SER A 102 -1.27 3.50 -5.31
CA SER A 102 -1.96 3.45 -4.02
C SER A 102 -3.40 2.95 -4.13
N ILE A 103 -4.02 3.07 -5.31
CA ILE A 103 -5.41 2.67 -5.57
C ILE A 103 -5.52 1.20 -5.97
N CYS A 104 -4.78 0.75 -6.99
CA CYS A 104 -4.96 -0.58 -7.57
C CYS A 104 -3.74 -1.52 -7.43
N ASN A 105 -2.70 -1.13 -6.69
CA ASN A 105 -1.49 -1.92 -6.46
C ASN A 105 -0.68 -2.26 -7.74
N SER A 106 -1.02 -1.70 -8.90
CA SER A 106 -0.23 -1.89 -10.12
C SER A 106 1.09 -1.12 -10.05
N ARG A 107 2.11 -1.57 -10.81
CA ARG A 107 3.39 -0.86 -10.89
C ARG A 107 3.19 0.54 -11.48
N LEU A 108 4.12 1.43 -11.14
CA LEU A 108 4.21 2.75 -11.74
C LEU A 108 5.28 2.75 -12.83
N LYS A 109 5.09 3.59 -13.85
CA LYS A 109 6.04 3.80 -14.94
C LYS A 109 6.36 5.27 -15.05
N LYS A 110 7.65 5.60 -15.20
CA LYS A 110 8.10 6.98 -15.40
C LYS A 110 7.55 7.53 -16.72
N ILE A 111 6.98 8.73 -16.65
CA ILE A 111 6.52 9.48 -17.82
C ILE A 111 7.74 10.19 -18.42
N LYS A 112 8.06 9.84 -19.67
CA LYS A 112 9.27 10.36 -20.36
C LYS A 112 9.15 11.83 -20.75
N ASN A 113 7.97 12.24 -21.19
CA ASN A 113 7.69 13.61 -21.59
C ASN A 113 6.55 14.15 -20.75
N LYS A 114 6.82 15.08 -19.82
CA LYS A 114 5.78 15.62 -18.94
C LYS A 114 4.68 16.37 -19.69
N SER A 115 4.93 16.92 -20.89
CA SER A 115 3.92 17.70 -21.61
C SER A 115 2.64 16.91 -21.91
N VAL A 116 2.73 15.57 -22.02
CA VAL A 116 1.57 14.69 -22.29
C VAL A 116 0.56 14.65 -21.14
N ILE A 117 0.97 15.03 -19.92
CA ILE A 117 0.10 15.01 -18.73
C ILE A 117 -0.39 16.39 -18.31
N LYS A 118 -0.10 17.45 -19.08
CA LYS A 118 -0.36 18.84 -18.69
C LYS A 118 -1.83 19.07 -18.29
N ASP A 119 -2.76 18.44 -18.98
CA ASP A 119 -4.20 18.59 -18.76
C ASP A 119 -4.78 17.57 -17.76
N PHE A 120 -3.95 16.63 -17.27
CA PHE A 120 -4.36 15.56 -16.35
C PHE A 120 -3.91 15.80 -14.90
N VAL A 121 -3.09 16.83 -14.67
CA VAL A 121 -2.62 17.22 -13.33
C VAL A 121 -2.91 18.70 -13.08
N LEU A 122 -2.92 19.11 -11.81
CA LEU A 122 -3.05 20.51 -11.47
C LEU A 122 -1.88 21.31 -12.04
N LYS A 123 -2.16 22.51 -12.56
CA LYS A 123 -1.16 23.42 -13.15
C LYS A 123 0.01 23.67 -12.19
N GLU A 124 -0.28 23.84 -10.91
CA GLU A 124 0.74 24.01 -9.88
C GLU A 124 1.67 22.79 -9.77
N SER A 125 1.10 21.58 -9.74
CA SER A 125 1.90 20.34 -9.71
C SER A 125 2.75 20.20 -10.98
N PHE A 126 2.18 20.48 -12.15
CA PHE A 126 2.92 20.43 -13.42
C PHE A 126 4.13 21.37 -13.45
N ASN A 127 3.97 22.57 -12.88
CA ASN A 127 5.00 23.59 -12.85
C ASN A 127 6.09 23.29 -11.81
N ASN A 128 5.70 22.78 -10.64
CA ASN A 128 6.60 22.60 -9.49
C ASN A 128 7.37 21.27 -9.52
N TYR A 129 6.94 20.29 -10.31
CA TYR A 129 7.57 18.97 -10.39
C TYR A 129 8.02 18.64 -11.83
N ASN A 130 9.12 17.88 -11.93
CA ASN A 130 9.70 17.47 -13.22
C ASN A 130 9.54 15.98 -13.49
N GLU A 131 9.40 15.17 -12.45
CA GLU A 131 9.28 13.73 -12.57
C GLU A 131 7.88 13.28 -12.20
N PHE A 132 7.26 12.55 -13.13
CA PHE A 132 5.92 12.00 -12.98
C PHE A 132 5.93 10.52 -13.34
N PHE A 133 5.00 9.82 -12.72
CA PHE A 133 4.82 8.39 -12.89
C PHE A 133 3.35 8.09 -13.11
N GLU A 134 3.04 7.25 -14.08
CA GLU A 134 1.69 6.79 -14.37
C GLU A 134 1.49 5.35 -13.91
N CYS A 135 0.27 5.05 -13.44
CA CYS A 135 -0.14 3.68 -13.20
C CYS A 135 -0.26 2.91 -14.51
N VAL A 136 0.35 1.72 -14.60
CA VAL A 136 0.28 0.89 -15.81
C VAL A 136 -1.09 0.25 -16.06
N ASN A 137 -2.02 0.33 -15.10
CA ASN A 137 -3.38 -0.15 -15.26
C ASN A 137 -4.23 0.91 -15.99
N LEU A 138 -4.65 0.58 -17.21
CA LEU A 138 -5.43 1.44 -18.10
C LEU A 138 -6.82 1.81 -17.56
N HIS A 139 -7.36 1.04 -16.61
CA HIS A 139 -8.63 1.37 -15.94
C HIS A 139 -8.42 2.30 -14.73
N CYS A 140 -7.17 2.55 -14.32
CA CYS A 140 -6.85 3.39 -13.17
C CYS A 140 -6.27 4.75 -13.58
N ASN A 141 -5.27 4.76 -14.48
CA ASN A 141 -4.62 5.95 -15.05
C ASN A 141 -4.20 7.04 -14.04
N LYS A 142 -3.95 6.68 -12.78
CA LYS A 142 -3.49 7.64 -11.77
C LYS A 142 -2.07 8.09 -12.05
N ILE A 143 -1.85 9.40 -11.92
CA ILE A 143 -0.54 10.05 -12.05
C ILE A 143 -0.02 10.39 -10.66
N TYR A 144 1.28 10.17 -10.46
CA TYR A 144 2.00 10.34 -9.21
C TYR A 144 3.26 11.17 -9.41
N TRP A 145 3.68 11.86 -8.37
CA TRP A 145 4.96 12.57 -8.28
C TRP A 145 5.41 12.57 -6.81
N GLU A 146 6.70 12.77 -6.57
CA GLU A 146 7.26 12.82 -5.21
C GLU A 146 7.03 14.22 -4.60
N GLY A 147 5.87 14.40 -3.98
CA GLY A 147 5.53 15.62 -3.25
C GLY A 147 5.98 15.60 -1.78
N SER A 148 5.93 16.76 -1.13
CA SER A 148 6.33 16.98 0.28
C SER A 148 5.69 16.02 1.30
N HIS A 149 4.48 15.52 1.04
CA HIS A 149 3.79 14.58 1.93
C HIS A 149 4.58 13.30 2.23
N ILE A 150 5.45 12.86 1.31
CA ILE A 150 6.32 11.70 1.53
C ILE A 150 7.33 11.99 2.65
N THR A 151 7.91 13.19 2.65
CA THR A 151 8.84 13.65 3.68
C THR A 151 8.15 13.68 5.04
N ASP A 152 6.91 14.17 5.12
CA ASP A 152 6.16 14.19 6.38
C ASP A 152 5.90 12.78 6.94
N ILE A 153 5.61 11.82 6.06
CA ILE A 153 5.44 10.41 6.46
C ILE A 153 6.76 9.85 7.00
N LYS A 154 7.89 10.09 6.31
CA LYS A 154 9.21 9.65 6.74
C LYS A 154 9.57 10.21 8.12
N ASN A 155 9.43 11.52 8.30
CA ASN A 155 9.74 12.20 9.55
C ASN A 155 8.92 11.62 10.73
N ARG A 156 7.64 11.32 10.51
CA ARG A 156 6.79 10.71 11.56
C ARG A 156 7.21 9.27 11.88
N LEU A 157 7.61 8.48 10.89
CA LEU A 157 8.12 7.12 11.12
C LEU A 157 9.45 7.11 11.88
N GLU A 158 10.30 8.10 11.66
CA GLU A 158 11.56 8.28 12.38
C GLU A 158 11.31 8.75 13.82
N ASN A 159 10.46 9.76 14.01
CA ASN A 159 10.14 10.30 15.34
C ASN A 159 9.42 9.28 16.24
N ASP A 160 8.46 8.51 15.70
CA ASP A 160 7.79 7.46 16.48
C ASP A 160 8.72 6.26 16.78
N SER A 161 9.84 6.13 16.06
CA SER A 161 10.86 5.13 16.38
C SER A 161 11.76 5.56 17.56
N ALA A 162 11.75 6.84 17.93
CA ALA A 162 12.62 7.44 18.96
C ALA A 162 11.95 7.61 20.34
N VAL A 163 10.65 7.33 20.46
CA VAL A 163 9.85 7.47 21.70
C VAL A 163 9.65 6.12 22.42
N LEU A 164 10.46 5.11 22.11
CA LEU A 164 10.49 3.79 22.75
C LEU A 164 11.92 3.39 23.08
#